data_AF-A0A0V0QM80-F1
#
_entry.id   AF-A0A0V0QM80-F1
#
_cell.length_a   1.000
_cell.length_b   1.000
_cell.length_c   1.000
_cell.angle_alpha   90.00
_cell.angle_beta   90.00
_cell.angle_gamma   90.00
#
_symmetry.space_group_name_H-M   'P 1'
#
loop_
_entity.id
_entity.type
_entity.pdbx_description
1 polymer ?
#
loop_
_entity_poly.entity_id
_entity_poly.type
_entity_poly.pdbx_seq_one_letter_code
_entity_poly.pdbx_strand_id
1 'polypeptide(L)'
;MSRVYSGNRNQKEMRSYEEELDHQMKKSKLLEADRTAFWKSGEETKQKNKEYIRQLKQENAELKKLRDELIANKRATAPGVGNKTSQGFGQFQGDVRDENFWKRKLDQEKHLTKKSKDQLLQLQDKLNEVSETKFGAIEESSSQRQIRILENRLDKVMIKFNEAQSIKKTYEQIVKRLKEERVGYDNQLAAIERSLKGKEHDYEELLLLAHDAQHAKELAEAERNKYQHKMAAVKELRKTYLEDKRKAIEDREKTLKKTERQQEQQNLKSSLNQQELLNQEPQHHIDTNMQKVKYDDYTEAFRKLHEATGVTDVNEIIQKFTTQDETAKSLNDLKQQYSDRIDELQKKIEDNKELLNSFKYEGGDTMTRKQLDEIEENVNIAVAKCERTKLKYERVSKILVNVKAGIEHLYDKLYFQKLNGKGSIVVTDETLVEALSQIVEKMKIIYQPVKNSPNYNPEDFKQSAQGAANYISLNLLGWNPKEGGLQKNCRINFPDKNDEDVSNDEMDDDNDLDQATQKLKQKYEAQAKHDRAMRNKSQKNSKTQKKF
;
A
#
# COMPACT_ATOMS: atom_id res chain seq x y z
N MET A 1 -30.89 37.44 13.99
CA MET A 1 -30.73 35.98 14.21
C MET A 1 -30.07 35.45 12.94
N SER A 2 -28.94 34.77 12.86
CA SER A 2 -28.06 34.03 13.77
C SER A 2 -26.65 34.05 13.14
N ARG A 3 -25.56 34.40 13.84
CA ARG A 3 -24.49 33.50 14.36
C ARG A 3 -24.31 32.16 13.62
N VAL A 4 -23.11 31.59 13.38
CA VAL A 4 -21.68 31.87 13.63
C VAL A 4 -20.90 30.76 12.89
N TYR A 5 -19.73 31.11 12.33
CA TYR A 5 -18.54 30.31 11.99
C TYR A 5 -18.61 28.77 11.82
N SER A 6 -18.13 28.30 10.66
CA SER A 6 -17.11 27.24 10.61
C SER A 6 -16.02 27.59 9.58
N GLY A 7 -15.07 28.41 10.04
CA GLY A 7 -13.74 28.47 9.45
C GLY A 7 -12.86 27.45 10.17
N ASN A 8 -12.24 26.56 9.40
CA ASN A 8 -11.00 25.81 9.66
C ASN A 8 -11.13 24.32 9.28
N ARG A 9 -10.78 24.00 8.03
CA ARG A 9 -9.93 22.83 7.67
C ARG A 9 -9.61 22.68 6.18
N ASN A 10 -9.71 23.74 5.36
CA ASN A 10 -9.25 23.71 3.96
C ASN A 10 -7.85 24.31 3.76
N GLN A 11 -6.89 23.97 4.63
CA GLN A 11 -5.52 24.51 4.55
C GLN A 11 -4.41 23.46 4.39
N LYS A 12 -4.73 22.17 4.17
CA LYS A 12 -3.72 21.12 3.97
C LYS A 12 -3.68 20.47 2.58
N GLU A 13 -4.59 20.82 1.68
CA GLU A 13 -4.66 20.29 0.31
C GLU A 13 -4.50 21.36 -0.78
N MET A 14 -3.76 22.42 -0.46
CA MET A 14 -3.22 23.31 -1.49
C MET A 14 -1.74 23.49 -1.16
N ARG A 15 -0.91 22.50 -1.52
CA ARG A 15 0.43 22.88 -1.98
C ARG A 15 0.16 23.90 -3.07
N SER A 16 0.61 25.13 -2.87
CA SER A 16 0.35 26.20 -3.83
C SER A 16 0.72 25.65 -5.22
N TYR A 17 -0.07 25.92 -6.24
CA TYR A 17 0.30 25.57 -7.62
C TYR A 17 1.73 26.03 -7.96
N GLU A 18 2.21 27.05 -7.26
CA GLU A 18 3.58 27.57 -7.25
C GLU A 18 4.62 26.59 -6.67
N GLU A 19 4.32 25.87 -5.59
CA GLU A 19 5.19 24.84 -4.99
C GLU A 19 5.26 23.59 -5.88
N GLU A 20 4.16 23.23 -6.53
CA GLU A 20 4.11 22.10 -7.46
C GLU A 20 4.83 22.41 -8.78
N LEU A 21 4.69 23.65 -9.26
CA LEU A 21 5.49 24.20 -10.37
C LEU A 21 6.98 24.23 -10.01
N ASP A 22 7.35 24.65 -8.80
CA ASP A 22 8.74 24.71 -8.35
C ASP A 22 9.36 23.31 -8.19
N HIS A 23 8.57 22.33 -7.72
CA HIS A 23 8.98 20.92 -7.69
C HIS A 23 9.20 20.37 -9.12
N GLN A 24 8.31 20.66 -10.07
CA GLN A 24 8.50 20.24 -11.47
C GLN A 24 9.67 20.96 -12.14
N MET A 25 9.91 22.24 -11.85
CA MET A 25 11.09 22.96 -12.34
C MET A 25 12.39 22.37 -11.77
N LYS A 26 12.43 22.03 -10.48
CA LYS A 26 13.58 21.35 -9.85
C LYS A 26 13.82 19.98 -10.46
N LYS A 27 12.76 19.20 -10.70
CA LYS A 27 12.85 17.89 -11.39
C LYS A 27 13.33 18.03 -12.82
N SER A 28 12.84 19.02 -13.57
CA SER A 28 13.29 19.30 -14.93
C SER A 28 14.77 19.69 -14.97
N LYS A 29 15.22 20.53 -14.03
CA LYS A 29 16.65 20.90 -13.91
C LYS A 29 17.54 19.70 -13.59
N LEU A 30 17.08 18.78 -12.73
CA LEU A 30 17.82 17.56 -12.41
C LEU A 30 17.93 16.64 -13.64
N LEU A 31 16.84 16.46 -14.38
CA LEU A 31 16.84 15.67 -15.62
C LEU A 31 17.69 16.30 -16.72
N GLU A 32 17.73 17.63 -16.81
CA GLU A 32 18.66 18.33 -17.70
C GLU A 32 20.12 18.13 -17.26
N ALA A 33 20.41 18.21 -15.96
CA ALA A 33 21.74 17.94 -15.42
C ALA A 33 22.18 16.51 -15.77
N ASP A 34 21.33 15.50 -15.54
CA ASP A 34 21.61 14.10 -15.89
C ASP A 34 21.80 13.91 -17.41
N ARG A 35 20.97 14.57 -18.22
CA ARG A 35 21.11 14.55 -19.69
C ARG A 35 22.45 15.14 -20.12
N THR A 36 22.88 16.25 -19.52
CA THR A 36 24.18 16.86 -19.83
C THR A 36 25.35 16.03 -19.33
N ALA A 37 25.24 15.38 -18.18
CA ALA A 37 26.27 14.48 -17.65
C ALA A 37 26.45 13.25 -18.55
N PHE A 38 25.33 12.65 -18.98
CA PHE A 38 25.35 11.52 -19.92
C PHE A 38 25.95 11.93 -21.27
N TRP A 39 25.58 13.10 -21.80
CA TRP A 39 26.15 13.62 -23.03
C TRP A 39 27.65 13.90 -22.92
N LYS A 40 28.11 14.51 -21.82
CA LYS A 40 29.53 14.76 -21.55
C LYS A 40 30.32 13.46 -21.44
N SER A 41 29.80 12.46 -20.72
CA SER A 41 30.42 11.13 -20.63
C SER A 41 30.50 10.42 -21.98
N GLY A 42 29.45 10.55 -22.80
CA GLY A 42 29.43 10.06 -24.17
C GLY A 42 30.47 10.73 -25.08
N GLU A 43 30.58 12.06 -25.04
CA GLU A 43 31.56 12.80 -25.84
C GLU A 43 33.00 12.54 -25.36
N GLU A 44 33.22 12.40 -24.06
CA GLU A 44 34.53 12.01 -23.50
C GLU A 44 34.94 10.61 -23.97
N THR A 45 34.01 9.65 -23.96
CA THR A 45 34.25 8.28 -24.46
C THR A 45 34.57 8.29 -25.96
N LYS A 46 33.84 9.09 -26.74
CA LYS A 46 34.09 9.28 -28.17
C LYS A 46 35.45 9.93 -28.43
N GLN A 47 35.88 10.86 -27.58
CA GLN A 47 37.18 11.49 -27.69
C GLN A 47 38.31 10.50 -27.37
N LYS A 48 38.18 9.69 -26.31
CA LYS A 48 39.12 8.60 -25.99
C LYS A 48 39.21 7.58 -27.12
N ASN A 49 38.08 7.20 -27.72
CA ASN A 49 38.05 6.31 -28.88
C ASN A 49 38.74 6.91 -30.11
N LYS A 50 38.58 8.22 -30.37
CA LYS A 50 39.30 8.91 -31.45
C LYS A 50 40.80 8.94 -31.22
N GLU A 51 41.25 9.18 -30.00
CA GLU A 51 42.67 9.16 -29.62
C GLU A 51 43.25 7.75 -29.77
N TYR A 52 42.52 6.72 -29.33
CA TYR A 52 42.91 5.33 -29.51
C TYR A 52 43.02 4.94 -31.00
N ILE A 53 42.06 5.36 -31.83
CA ILE A 53 42.14 5.16 -33.30
C ILE A 53 43.36 5.89 -33.89
N ARG A 54 43.70 7.09 -33.38
CA ARG A 54 44.89 7.83 -33.84
C ARG A 54 46.18 7.07 -33.47
N GLN A 55 46.27 6.52 -32.26
CA GLN A 55 47.40 5.67 -31.84
C GLN A 55 47.54 4.43 -32.73
N LEU A 56 46.45 3.68 -32.93
CA LEU A 56 46.46 2.50 -33.82
C LEU A 56 46.83 2.82 -35.27
N LYS A 57 46.50 4.03 -35.76
CA LYS A 57 46.93 4.49 -37.09
C LYS A 57 48.41 4.83 -37.14
N GLN A 58 48.97 5.39 -36.07
CA GLN A 58 50.41 5.66 -35.96
C GLN A 58 51.19 4.34 -35.90
N GLU A 59 50.78 3.40 -35.04
CA GLU A 59 51.38 2.07 -34.95
C GLU A 59 51.32 1.32 -36.30
N ASN A 60 50.19 1.38 -37.01
CA ASN A 60 50.10 0.79 -38.35
C ASN A 60 51.01 1.47 -39.38
N ALA A 61 51.24 2.78 -39.26
CA ALA A 61 52.16 3.49 -40.15
C ALA A 61 53.62 3.10 -39.85
N GLU A 62 53.99 2.92 -38.59
CA GLU A 62 55.30 2.44 -38.16
C GLU A 62 55.54 1.00 -38.60
N LEU A 63 54.57 0.11 -38.44
CA LEU A 63 54.65 -1.28 -38.93
C LEU A 63 54.80 -1.34 -40.45
N LYS A 64 54.15 -0.45 -41.19
CA LYS A 64 54.34 -0.35 -42.65
C LYS A 64 55.75 0.10 -43.01
N LYS A 65 56.30 1.11 -42.32
CA LYS A 65 57.71 1.52 -42.51
C LYS A 65 58.67 0.36 -42.24
N LEU A 66 58.48 -0.36 -41.13
CA LEU A 66 59.30 -1.51 -40.76
C LEU A 66 59.22 -2.63 -41.81
N ARG A 67 58.02 -2.89 -42.35
CA ARG A 67 57.80 -3.86 -43.44
C ARG A 67 58.52 -3.43 -44.72
N ASP A 68 58.44 -2.15 -45.08
CA ASP A 68 59.09 -1.64 -46.29
C ASP A 68 60.62 -1.64 -46.15
N GLU A 69 61.16 -1.36 -44.96
CA GLU A 69 62.59 -1.53 -44.63
C GLU A 69 63.03 -2.99 -44.75
N LEU A 70 62.24 -3.94 -44.23
CA LEU A 70 62.53 -5.38 -44.33
C LEU A 70 62.47 -5.89 -45.78
N ILE A 71 61.56 -5.36 -46.61
CA ILE A 71 61.46 -5.68 -48.03
C ILE A 71 62.65 -5.09 -48.81
N ALA A 72 63.05 -3.85 -48.50
CA ALA A 72 64.23 -3.22 -49.09
C ALA A 72 65.50 -4.01 -48.74
N ASN A 73 65.64 -4.45 -47.49
CA ASN A 73 66.79 -5.24 -47.04
C ASN A 73 66.82 -6.64 -47.70
N LYS A 74 65.65 -7.28 -47.91
CA LYS A 74 65.55 -8.55 -48.67
C LYS A 74 65.90 -8.40 -50.15
N ARG A 75 65.61 -7.25 -50.77
CA ARG A 75 65.97 -6.98 -52.18
C ARG A 75 67.46 -6.66 -52.37
N ALA A 76 68.16 -6.19 -51.33
CA ALA A 76 69.61 -5.95 -51.37
C ALA A 76 70.46 -7.24 -51.31
N THR A 77 69.88 -8.38 -50.90
CA THR A 77 70.59 -9.66 -50.70
C THR A 77 70.33 -10.74 -51.77
N ALA A 78 69.77 -10.40 -52.93
CA ALA A 78 69.53 -11.36 -54.02
C ALA A 78 70.38 -11.03 -55.27
N PRO A 79 71.46 -11.78 -55.57
CA PRO A 79 72.19 -11.63 -56.83
C PRO A 79 71.37 -12.19 -57.99
N GLY A 80 71.23 -11.39 -59.05
CA GLY A 80 70.45 -11.70 -60.24
C GLY A 80 70.98 -12.89 -61.03
N VAL A 81 70.06 -13.77 -61.44
CA VAL A 81 70.31 -14.84 -62.40
C VAL A 81 69.92 -14.31 -63.78
N GLY A 82 70.93 -13.84 -64.51
CA GLY A 82 70.85 -13.51 -65.93
C GLY A 82 71.90 -14.29 -66.73
N ASN A 83 71.44 -14.93 -67.81
CA ASN A 83 72.18 -15.53 -68.93
C ASN A 83 73.13 -16.72 -68.68
N LYS A 84 72.86 -17.83 -69.42
CA LYS A 84 73.74 -18.39 -70.48
C LYS A 84 73.21 -19.75 -70.96
N THR A 85 72.67 -19.80 -72.17
CA THR A 85 72.52 -21.06 -72.95
C THR A 85 72.92 -20.81 -74.40
N SER A 86 74.23 -20.82 -74.66
CA SER A 86 74.80 -21.05 -76.01
C SER A 86 76.32 -21.27 -75.92
N GLN A 87 76.76 -22.52 -75.92
CA GLN A 87 77.98 -22.98 -76.60
C GLN A 87 78.25 -24.45 -76.24
N GLY A 88 78.11 -25.30 -77.25
CA GLY A 88 78.47 -26.70 -77.22
C GLY A 88 78.61 -27.23 -78.65
N PHE A 89 79.39 -26.50 -79.48
CA PHE A 89 79.79 -26.98 -80.80
C PHE A 89 81.04 -27.85 -80.63
N GLY A 90 80.81 -29.12 -80.33
CA GLY A 90 81.82 -30.17 -80.47
C GLY A 90 82.03 -30.47 -81.96
N GLN A 91 83.30 -30.57 -82.34
CA GLN A 91 83.79 -30.92 -83.68
C GLN A 91 82.99 -32.05 -84.32
N PHE A 92 82.35 -31.78 -85.46
CA PHE A 92 81.83 -32.81 -86.36
C PHE A 92 82.85 -33.01 -87.48
N GLN A 93 83.82 -33.88 -87.22
CA GLN A 93 84.70 -34.46 -88.23
C GLN A 93 84.25 -35.91 -88.39
N GLY A 94 83.32 -36.14 -89.32
CA GLY A 94 82.71 -37.43 -89.57
C GLY A 94 82.12 -37.45 -90.98
N ASP A 95 82.70 -38.31 -91.81
CA ASP A 95 82.56 -38.44 -93.26
C ASP A 95 81.17 -38.16 -93.87
N VAL A 96 81.20 -37.36 -94.93
CA VAL A 96 80.06 -36.96 -95.78
C VAL A 96 79.77 -38.05 -96.82
N ARG A 97 79.62 -39.32 -96.41
CA ARG A 97 79.30 -40.44 -97.32
C ARG A 97 78.43 -41.52 -96.68
N ASP A 98 77.23 -41.14 -96.25
CA ASP A 98 76.07 -42.05 -96.19
C ASP A 98 74.78 -41.23 -96.22
N GLU A 99 74.29 -40.92 -97.44
CA GLU A 99 72.98 -40.28 -97.65
C GLU A 99 71.85 -41.05 -96.93
N ASN A 100 71.99 -42.38 -96.85
CA ASN A 100 71.07 -43.26 -96.14
C ASN A 100 71.09 -43.07 -94.62
N PHE A 101 72.24 -42.72 -94.02
CA PHE A 101 72.32 -42.44 -92.58
C PHE A 101 71.58 -41.14 -92.23
N TRP A 102 71.78 -40.09 -93.04
CA TRP A 102 71.09 -38.82 -92.86
C TRP A 102 69.61 -38.90 -93.21
N LYS A 103 69.21 -39.69 -94.21
CA LYS A 103 67.79 -40.00 -94.49
C LYS A 103 67.14 -40.74 -93.33
N ARG A 104 67.80 -41.74 -92.76
CA ARG A 104 67.29 -42.48 -91.58
C ARG A 104 67.19 -41.59 -90.35
N LYS A 105 68.15 -40.71 -90.12
CA LYS A 105 68.12 -39.72 -89.03
C LYS A 105 67.02 -38.67 -89.27
N LEU A 106 66.83 -38.21 -90.49
CA LEU A 106 65.76 -37.29 -90.87
C LEU A 106 64.38 -37.93 -90.68
N ASP A 107 64.21 -39.20 -91.05
CA ASP A 107 62.96 -39.92 -90.86
C ASP A 107 62.70 -40.20 -89.37
N GLN A 108 63.74 -40.46 -88.57
CA GLN A 108 63.63 -40.51 -87.11
C GLN A 108 63.16 -39.17 -86.52
N GLU A 109 63.77 -38.05 -86.93
CA GLU A 109 63.37 -36.71 -86.47
C GLU A 109 61.95 -36.33 -86.95
N LYS A 110 61.56 -36.70 -88.17
CA LYS A 110 60.18 -36.53 -88.66
C LYS A 110 59.19 -37.35 -87.84
N HIS A 111 59.52 -38.59 -87.50
CA HIS A 111 58.68 -39.43 -86.66
C HIS A 111 58.56 -38.87 -85.23
N LEU A 112 59.65 -38.38 -84.64
CA LEU A 112 59.64 -37.72 -83.34
C LEU A 112 58.80 -36.43 -83.37
N THR A 113 58.95 -35.62 -84.42
CA THR A 113 58.16 -34.40 -84.62
C THR A 113 56.66 -34.72 -84.76
N LYS A 114 56.33 -35.76 -85.52
CA LYS A 114 54.95 -36.23 -85.66
C LYS A 114 54.37 -36.69 -84.33
N LYS A 115 55.12 -37.50 -83.57
CA LYS A 115 54.72 -37.96 -82.24
C LYS A 115 54.49 -36.79 -81.27
N SER A 116 55.39 -35.81 -81.25
CA SER A 116 55.22 -34.60 -80.44
C SER A 116 54.02 -33.77 -80.87
N LYS A 117 53.73 -33.67 -82.17
CA LYS A 117 52.56 -32.97 -82.70
C LYS A 117 51.25 -33.67 -82.33
N ASP A 118 51.21 -35.00 -82.42
CA ASP A 118 50.06 -35.81 -82.02
C ASP A 118 49.81 -35.68 -80.51
N GLN A 119 50.87 -35.64 -79.70
CA GLN A 119 50.76 -35.35 -78.26
C GLN A 119 50.25 -33.93 -77.99
N LEU A 120 50.67 -32.94 -78.78
CA LEU A 120 50.22 -31.56 -78.65
C LEU A 120 48.72 -31.43 -78.98
N LEU A 121 48.25 -32.09 -80.03
CA LEU A 121 46.84 -32.17 -80.38
C LEU A 121 46.01 -32.84 -79.28
N GLN A 122 46.48 -33.98 -78.75
CA GLN A 122 45.82 -34.64 -77.62
C GLN A 122 45.76 -33.76 -76.37
N LEU A 123 46.81 -32.99 -76.08
CA LEU A 123 46.82 -32.05 -74.96
C LEU A 123 45.91 -30.85 -75.21
N GLN A 124 45.81 -30.38 -76.45
CA GLN A 124 44.92 -29.29 -76.84
C GLN A 124 43.46 -29.73 -76.78
N ASP A 125 43.13 -30.96 -77.21
CA ASP A 125 41.79 -31.53 -77.08
C ASP A 125 41.40 -31.71 -75.62
N LYS A 126 42.31 -32.22 -74.78
CA LYS A 126 42.11 -32.29 -73.32
C LYS A 126 41.95 -30.91 -72.69
N LEU A 127 42.69 -29.91 -73.16
CA LEU A 127 42.56 -28.53 -72.68
C LEU A 127 41.20 -27.95 -73.07
N ASN A 128 40.74 -28.21 -74.30
CA ASN A 128 39.43 -27.80 -74.77
C ASN A 128 38.31 -28.48 -73.98
N GLU A 129 38.40 -29.79 -73.74
CA GLU A 129 37.46 -30.54 -72.90
C GLU A 129 37.39 -30.00 -71.46
N VAL A 130 38.56 -29.67 -70.88
CA VAL A 130 38.65 -29.02 -69.56
C VAL A 130 38.14 -27.57 -69.59
N SER A 131 38.25 -26.87 -70.72
CA SER A 131 37.73 -25.51 -70.86
C SER A 131 36.21 -25.48 -71.03
N GLU A 132 35.64 -26.37 -71.84
CA GLU A 132 34.20 -26.50 -72.03
C GLU A 132 33.50 -26.89 -70.71
N THR A 133 34.11 -27.79 -69.92
CA THR A 133 33.60 -28.15 -68.59
C THR A 133 33.72 -27.02 -67.55
N LYS A 134 34.68 -26.09 -67.70
CA LYS A 134 34.82 -24.93 -66.80
C LYS A 134 33.85 -23.79 -67.13
N PHE A 135 33.40 -23.69 -68.37
CA PHE A 135 32.44 -22.64 -68.79
C PHE A 135 30.97 -23.08 -68.69
N GLY A 136 30.68 -24.37 -68.51
CA GLY A 136 29.32 -24.90 -68.31
C GLY A 136 28.67 -24.63 -66.94
N ALA A 137 29.31 -23.90 -66.02
CA ALA A 137 28.83 -23.72 -64.64
C ALA A 137 28.76 -22.24 -64.18
N ILE A 138 28.28 -21.36 -65.05
CA ILE A 138 27.84 -20.00 -64.66
C ILE A 138 26.33 -19.83 -64.94
N GLU A 139 25.56 -20.90 -64.78
CA GLU A 139 24.20 -20.70 -64.29
C GLU A 139 24.30 -20.48 -62.79
N GLU A 140 23.81 -19.34 -62.30
CA GLU A 140 23.71 -19.01 -60.88
C GLU A 140 23.37 -20.28 -60.07
N SER A 141 24.36 -20.81 -59.36
CA SER A 141 24.31 -22.16 -58.78
C SER A 141 22.99 -22.32 -58.04
N SER A 142 22.27 -23.42 -58.22
CA SER A 142 21.00 -23.68 -57.52
C SER A 142 21.10 -23.34 -56.01
N SER A 143 22.26 -23.60 -55.42
CA SER A 143 22.64 -23.20 -54.06
C SER A 143 22.64 -21.69 -53.79
N GLN A 144 23.13 -20.85 -54.72
CA GLN A 144 23.11 -19.39 -54.59
C GLN A 144 21.68 -18.83 -54.60
N ARG A 145 20.79 -19.39 -55.44
CA ARG A 145 19.36 -19.05 -55.42
C ARG A 145 18.70 -19.46 -54.11
N GLN A 146 19.03 -20.65 -53.60
CA GLN A 146 18.54 -21.13 -52.32
C GLN A 146 19.01 -20.26 -51.15
N ILE A 147 20.27 -19.81 -51.15
CA ILE A 147 20.81 -18.87 -50.15
C ILE A 147 20.01 -17.57 -50.14
N ARG A 148 19.75 -16.95 -51.31
CA ARG A 148 18.93 -15.73 -51.38
C ARG A 148 17.50 -15.91 -50.87
N ILE A 149 16.88 -17.06 -51.12
CA ILE A 149 15.53 -17.35 -50.61
C ILE A 149 15.54 -17.49 -49.08
N LEU A 150 16.55 -18.17 -48.54
CA LEU A 150 16.72 -18.34 -47.09
C LEU A 150 17.02 -17.00 -46.40
N GLU A 151 17.85 -16.15 -46.99
CA GLU A 151 18.12 -14.79 -46.52
C GLU A 151 16.84 -13.95 -46.50
N ASN A 152 16.08 -13.92 -47.58
CA ASN A 152 14.80 -13.21 -47.63
C ASN A 152 13.78 -13.74 -46.61
N ARG A 153 13.79 -15.05 -46.33
CA ARG A 153 12.92 -15.65 -45.31
C ARG A 153 13.39 -15.25 -43.91
N LEU A 154 14.69 -15.22 -43.67
CA LEU A 154 15.27 -14.77 -42.41
C LEU A 154 14.91 -13.30 -42.14
N ASP A 155 15.07 -12.42 -43.13
CA ASP A 155 14.71 -11.00 -43.00
C ASP A 155 13.22 -10.82 -42.66
N LYS A 156 12.33 -11.57 -43.30
CA LYS A 156 10.90 -11.56 -42.98
C LYS A 156 10.62 -12.01 -41.54
N VAL A 157 11.29 -13.05 -41.07
CA VAL A 157 11.17 -13.52 -39.69
C VAL A 157 11.72 -12.49 -38.71
N MET A 158 12.84 -11.83 -39.04
CA MET A 158 13.41 -10.76 -38.23
C MET A 158 12.49 -9.55 -38.11
N ILE A 159 11.84 -9.13 -39.20
CA ILE A 159 10.84 -8.05 -39.17
C ILE A 159 9.68 -8.43 -38.25
N LYS A 160 9.13 -9.64 -38.41
CA LYS A 160 8.04 -10.14 -37.55
C LYS A 160 8.44 -10.25 -36.08
N PHE A 161 9.67 -10.69 -35.80
CA PHE A 161 10.19 -10.78 -34.44
C PHE A 161 10.30 -9.39 -33.80
N ASN A 162 10.83 -8.41 -34.53
CA ASN A 162 10.95 -7.04 -34.05
C ASN A 162 9.58 -6.39 -33.83
N GLU A 163 8.60 -6.68 -34.69
CA GLU A 163 7.21 -6.23 -34.54
C GLU A 163 6.53 -6.88 -33.32
N ALA A 164 6.67 -8.20 -33.16
CA ALA A 164 6.16 -8.90 -31.98
C ALA A 164 6.82 -8.37 -30.69
N GLN A 165 8.12 -8.05 -30.72
CA GLN A 165 8.83 -7.48 -29.58
C GLN A 165 8.38 -6.05 -29.27
N SER A 166 8.06 -5.23 -30.27
CA SER A 166 7.53 -3.88 -30.03
C SER A 166 6.13 -3.93 -29.44
N ILE A 167 5.26 -4.81 -29.94
CA ILE A 167 3.92 -5.08 -29.39
C ILE A 167 4.02 -5.62 -27.97
N LYS A 168 4.95 -6.54 -27.70
CA LYS A 168 5.18 -7.05 -26.34
C LYS A 168 5.54 -5.92 -25.38
N LYS A 169 6.45 -5.02 -25.77
CA LYS A 169 6.85 -3.87 -24.95
C LYS A 169 5.69 -2.93 -24.65
N THR A 170 4.80 -2.69 -25.62
CA THR A 170 3.62 -1.85 -25.37
C THR A 170 2.65 -2.52 -24.40
N TYR A 171 2.39 -3.82 -24.53
CA TYR A 171 1.58 -4.56 -23.56
C TYR A 171 2.22 -4.61 -22.16
N GLU A 172 3.53 -4.80 -22.06
CA GLU A 172 4.26 -4.73 -20.79
C GLU A 172 4.08 -3.36 -20.12
N GLN A 173 4.11 -2.27 -20.92
CA GLN A 173 3.86 -0.92 -20.41
C GLN A 173 2.40 -0.73 -19.96
N ILE A 174 1.43 -1.22 -20.73
CA ILE A 174 0.00 -1.16 -20.36
C ILE A 174 -0.23 -1.93 -19.04
N VAL A 175 0.30 -3.15 -18.92
CA VAL A 175 0.19 -3.95 -17.70
C VAL A 175 0.85 -3.26 -16.51
N LYS A 176 2.01 -2.64 -16.70
CA LYS A 176 2.67 -1.86 -15.65
C LYS A 176 1.78 -0.71 -15.18
N ARG A 177 1.22 0.06 -16.10
CA ARG A 177 0.31 1.16 -15.78
C ARG A 177 -0.96 0.67 -15.07
N LEU A 178 -1.57 -0.41 -15.52
CA LEU A 178 -2.75 -0.98 -14.87
C LEU A 178 -2.44 -1.48 -13.44
N LYS A 179 -1.24 -2.01 -13.20
CA LYS A 179 -0.79 -2.38 -11.84
C LYS A 179 -0.58 -1.16 -10.94
N GLU A 180 -0.02 -0.08 -11.48
CA GLU A 180 0.12 1.20 -10.76
C GLU A 180 -1.24 1.82 -10.45
N GLU A 181 -2.16 1.82 -11.42
CA GLU A 181 -3.54 2.30 -11.24
C GLU A 181 -4.32 1.47 -10.22
N ARG A 182 -4.15 0.14 -10.20
CA ARG A 182 -4.74 -0.74 -9.18
C ARG A 182 -4.32 -0.34 -7.76
N VAL A 183 -3.02 -0.12 -7.54
CA VAL A 183 -2.53 0.34 -6.23
C VAL A 183 -3.05 1.74 -5.89
N GLY A 184 -3.22 2.60 -6.91
CA GLY A 184 -3.87 3.90 -6.75
C GLY A 184 -5.31 3.79 -6.26
N TYR A 185 -6.09 2.86 -6.80
CA TYR A 185 -7.48 2.61 -6.37
C TYR A 185 -7.55 2.07 -4.94
N ASP A 186 -6.66 1.16 -4.54
CA ASP A 186 -6.62 0.66 -3.16
C ASP A 186 -6.36 1.79 -2.15
N ASN A 187 -5.50 2.75 -2.49
CA ASN A 187 -5.25 3.93 -1.65
C ASN A 187 -6.46 4.86 -1.57
N GLN A 188 -7.18 5.08 -2.69
CA GLN A 188 -8.41 5.87 -2.72
C GLN A 188 -9.51 5.20 -1.89
N LEU A 189 -9.66 3.88 -2.01
CA LEU A 189 -10.61 3.10 -1.23
C LEU A 189 -10.30 3.21 0.26
N ALA A 190 -9.04 3.00 0.67
CA ALA A 190 -8.62 3.15 2.07
C ALA A 190 -8.78 4.58 2.61
N ALA A 191 -8.71 5.61 1.76
CA ALA A 191 -9.01 6.98 2.15
C ALA A 191 -10.53 7.20 2.37
N ILE A 192 -11.36 6.67 1.47
CA ILE A 192 -12.82 6.71 1.59
C ILE A 192 -13.29 5.93 2.82
N GLU A 193 -12.75 4.73 3.06
CA GLU A 193 -13.08 3.91 4.23
C GLU A 193 -12.72 4.61 5.55
N ARG A 194 -11.55 5.28 5.61
CA ARG A 194 -11.19 6.08 6.79
C ARG A 194 -12.13 7.27 7.00
N SER A 195 -12.53 7.93 5.91
CA SER A 195 -13.50 9.03 5.96
C SER A 195 -14.87 8.53 6.44
N LEU A 196 -15.33 7.39 5.92
CA LEU A 196 -16.58 6.75 6.31
C LEU A 196 -16.58 6.39 7.79
N LYS A 197 -15.52 5.75 8.28
CA LYS A 197 -15.37 5.41 9.70
C LYS A 197 -15.38 6.65 10.60
N GLY A 198 -14.74 7.74 10.15
CA GLY A 198 -14.82 9.03 10.83
C GLY A 198 -16.25 9.57 10.90
N LYS A 199 -17.01 9.47 9.80
CA LYS A 199 -18.41 9.90 9.74
C LYS A 199 -19.36 9.01 10.55
N GLU A 200 -19.10 7.71 10.62
CA GLU A 200 -19.83 6.80 11.50
C GLU A 200 -19.62 7.18 12.97
N HIS A 201 -18.38 7.49 13.36
CA HIS A 201 -18.09 7.97 14.71
C HIS A 201 -18.77 9.32 15.01
N ASP A 202 -18.67 10.30 14.09
CA ASP A 202 -19.39 11.58 14.23
C ASP A 202 -20.92 11.37 14.38
N TYR A 203 -21.47 10.38 13.66
CA TYR A 203 -22.89 10.03 13.73
C TYR A 203 -23.26 9.39 15.07
N GLU A 204 -22.44 8.49 15.60
CA GLU A 204 -22.62 7.89 16.93
C GLU A 204 -22.58 8.96 18.03
N GLU A 205 -21.64 9.90 17.97
CA GLU A 205 -21.58 11.03 18.91
C GLU A 205 -22.83 11.90 18.81
N LEU A 206 -23.29 12.21 17.59
CA LEU A 206 -24.49 13.01 17.38
C LEU A 206 -25.75 12.29 17.89
N LEU A 207 -25.81 10.96 17.76
CA LEU A 207 -26.90 10.15 18.28
C LEU A 207 -26.95 10.20 19.81
N LEU A 208 -25.80 10.09 20.49
CA LEU A 208 -25.71 10.25 21.95
C LEU A 208 -26.17 11.65 22.38
N LEU A 209 -25.71 12.70 21.70
CA LEU A 209 -26.16 14.08 21.97
C LEU A 209 -27.66 14.26 21.74
N ALA A 210 -28.24 13.58 20.74
CA ALA A 210 -29.68 13.62 20.50
C ALA A 210 -30.46 12.94 21.64
N HIS A 211 -29.97 11.81 22.16
CA HIS A 211 -30.54 11.15 23.34
C HIS A 211 -30.47 12.05 24.57
N ASP A 212 -29.34 12.70 24.83
CA ASP A 212 -29.17 13.63 25.95
C ASP A 212 -30.11 14.84 25.82
N ALA A 213 -30.23 15.41 24.62
CA ALA A 213 -31.14 16.51 24.34
C ALA A 213 -32.61 16.11 24.53
N GLN A 214 -32.98 14.90 24.10
CA GLN A 214 -34.32 14.35 24.29
C GLN A 214 -34.62 14.11 25.78
N HIS A 215 -33.67 13.56 26.54
CA HIS A 215 -33.82 13.36 27.98
C HIS A 215 -33.96 14.70 28.72
N ALA A 216 -33.15 15.72 28.36
CA ALA A 216 -33.26 17.05 28.93
C ALA A 216 -34.63 17.70 28.62
N LYS A 217 -35.15 17.51 27.41
CA LYS A 217 -36.49 17.96 27.03
C LYS A 217 -37.58 17.26 27.85
N GLU A 218 -37.52 15.94 27.99
CA GLU A 218 -38.49 15.17 28.78
C GLU A 218 -38.48 15.57 30.25
N LEU A 219 -37.30 15.83 30.82
CA LEU A 219 -37.16 16.35 32.18
C LEU A 219 -37.84 17.73 32.32
N ALA A 220 -37.57 18.65 31.40
CA ALA A 220 -38.17 19.98 31.40
C ALA A 220 -39.70 19.93 31.20
N GLU A 221 -40.20 19.06 30.33
CA GLU A 221 -41.64 18.83 30.16
C GLU A 221 -42.29 18.25 31.42
N ALA A 222 -41.63 17.29 32.08
CA ALA A 222 -42.11 16.71 33.32
C ALA A 222 -42.16 17.74 34.46
N GLU A 223 -41.12 18.58 34.60
CA GLU A 223 -41.13 19.69 35.56
C GLU A 223 -42.25 20.69 35.27
N ARG A 224 -42.39 21.11 34.01
CA ARG A 224 -43.46 22.02 33.57
C ARG A 224 -44.83 21.44 33.91
N ASN A 225 -45.07 20.16 33.64
CA ASN A 225 -46.33 19.50 33.96
C ASN A 225 -46.57 19.45 35.48
N LYS A 226 -45.54 19.16 36.30
CA LYS A 226 -45.63 19.25 37.76
C LYS A 226 -46.05 20.65 38.23
N TYR A 227 -45.46 21.71 37.66
CA TYR A 227 -45.83 23.08 37.99
C TYR A 227 -47.25 23.44 37.53
N GLN A 228 -47.67 22.96 36.35
CA GLN A 228 -49.05 23.13 35.89
C GLN A 228 -50.06 22.47 36.83
N HIS A 229 -49.80 21.24 37.27
CA HIS A 229 -50.64 20.56 38.26
C HIS A 229 -50.68 21.30 39.59
N LYS A 230 -49.53 21.76 40.11
CA LYS A 230 -49.47 22.59 41.33
C LYS A 230 -50.29 23.87 41.18
N MET A 231 -50.16 24.58 40.07
CA MET A 231 -50.90 25.82 39.81
C MET A 231 -52.41 25.57 39.70
N ALA A 232 -52.83 24.49 39.05
CA ALA A 232 -54.23 24.09 38.97
C ALA A 232 -54.79 23.74 40.36
N ALA A 233 -54.05 22.97 41.17
CA ALA A 233 -54.45 22.63 42.54
C ALA A 233 -54.58 23.88 43.42
N VAL A 234 -53.65 24.83 43.34
CA VAL A 234 -53.73 26.11 44.05
C VAL A 234 -54.94 26.93 43.60
N LYS A 235 -55.23 26.97 42.29
CA LYS A 235 -56.42 27.65 41.75
C LYS A 235 -57.72 27.04 42.28
N GLU A 236 -57.80 25.70 42.33
CA GLU A 236 -58.98 25.00 42.85
C GLU A 236 -59.14 25.18 44.37
N LEU A 237 -58.05 25.11 45.13
CA LEU A 237 -58.07 25.39 46.57
C LEU A 237 -58.50 26.84 46.85
N ARG A 238 -58.04 27.80 46.04
CA ARG A 238 -58.46 29.20 46.15
C ARG A 238 -59.94 29.37 45.81
N LYS A 239 -60.43 28.66 44.79
CA LYS A 239 -61.85 28.71 44.38
C LYS A 239 -62.76 28.16 45.49
N THR A 240 -62.45 26.97 46.01
CA THR A 240 -63.17 26.35 47.13
C THR A 240 -63.15 27.23 48.37
N TYR A 241 -61.99 27.80 48.73
CA TYR A 241 -61.89 28.75 49.84
C TYR A 241 -62.79 30.00 49.67
N LEU A 242 -62.83 30.58 48.45
CA LEU A 242 -63.70 31.71 48.16
C LEU A 242 -65.18 31.32 48.18
N GLU A 243 -65.54 30.13 47.70
CA GLU A 243 -66.90 29.58 47.79
C GLU A 243 -67.31 29.36 49.25
N ASP A 244 -66.45 28.76 50.07
CA ASP A 244 -66.69 28.57 51.51
C ASP A 244 -66.89 29.90 52.24
N LYS A 245 -66.06 30.91 51.93
CA LYS A 245 -66.22 32.26 52.50
C LYS A 245 -67.51 32.94 52.03
N ARG A 246 -67.89 32.80 50.76
CA ARG A 246 -69.18 33.30 50.25
C ARG A 246 -70.35 32.64 50.97
N LYS A 247 -70.31 31.32 51.13
CA LYS A 247 -71.34 30.56 51.86
C LYS A 247 -71.43 30.98 53.32
N ALA A 248 -70.29 31.16 54.00
CA ALA A 248 -70.27 31.65 55.38
C ALA A 248 -70.84 33.07 55.52
N ILE A 249 -70.59 33.96 54.55
CA ILE A 249 -71.21 35.30 54.51
C ILE A 249 -72.71 35.18 54.29
N GLU A 250 -73.16 34.34 53.34
CA GLU A 250 -74.57 34.12 53.05
C GLU A 250 -75.32 33.55 54.28
N ASP A 251 -74.72 32.58 54.97
CA ASP A 251 -75.26 32.02 56.20
C ASP A 251 -75.30 33.07 57.32
N ARG A 252 -74.27 33.92 57.45
CA ARG A 252 -74.25 35.02 58.41
C ARG A 252 -75.34 36.06 58.09
N GLU A 253 -75.54 36.42 56.83
CA GLU A 253 -76.65 37.29 56.41
C GLU A 253 -78.02 36.67 56.72
N LYS A 254 -78.20 35.37 56.49
CA LYS A 254 -79.43 34.65 56.85
C LYS A 254 -79.67 34.68 58.36
N THR A 255 -78.63 34.49 59.17
CA THR A 255 -78.74 34.60 60.64
C THR A 255 -79.07 36.01 61.07
N LEU A 256 -78.36 37.03 60.56
CA LEU A 256 -78.63 38.44 60.84
C LEU A 256 -80.06 38.82 60.47
N LYS A 257 -80.57 38.43 59.31
CA LYS A 257 -81.97 38.66 58.93
C LYS A 257 -82.97 37.98 59.88
N LYS A 258 -82.64 36.80 60.43
CA LYS A 258 -83.46 36.15 61.46
C LYS A 258 -83.41 36.90 62.78
N THR A 259 -82.22 37.35 63.20
CA THR A 259 -82.02 38.12 64.44
C THR A 259 -82.66 39.50 64.34
N GLU A 260 -82.61 40.16 63.18
CA GLU A 260 -83.25 41.44 62.91
C GLU A 260 -84.78 41.30 62.97
N ARG A 261 -85.36 40.24 62.36
CA ARG A 261 -86.79 39.91 62.55
C ARG A 261 -87.16 39.64 64.01
N GLN A 262 -86.27 39.00 64.78
CA GLN A 262 -86.48 38.76 66.22
C GLN A 262 -86.31 40.05 67.03
N GLN A 263 -85.36 40.92 66.70
CA GLN A 263 -85.13 42.22 67.32
C GLN A 263 -86.21 43.24 66.97
N GLU A 264 -86.80 43.23 65.78
CA GLU A 264 -88.01 43.99 65.49
C GLU A 264 -89.16 43.53 66.40
N GLN A 265 -89.32 42.21 66.61
CA GLN A 265 -90.29 41.67 67.58
C GLN A 265 -89.94 41.98 69.05
N GLN A 266 -88.66 42.18 69.37
CA GLN A 266 -88.18 42.44 70.72
C GLN A 266 -88.13 43.93 71.06
N ASN A 267 -87.80 44.81 70.11
CA ASN A 267 -87.83 46.28 70.22
C ASN A 267 -89.27 46.81 70.34
N LEU A 268 -90.26 46.08 69.80
CA LEU A 268 -91.68 46.30 70.14
C LEU A 268 -92.01 45.97 71.61
N LYS A 269 -91.16 45.22 72.33
CA LYS A 269 -91.33 44.82 73.74
C LYS A 269 -90.37 45.50 74.73
N SER A 270 -89.26 46.10 74.27
CA SER A 270 -88.20 46.65 75.14
C SER A 270 -88.10 48.18 75.08
N SER A 271 -89.24 48.87 75.05
CA SER A 271 -89.33 50.31 75.27
C SER A 271 -89.57 50.66 76.76
N LEU A 272 -88.98 49.91 77.70
CA LEU A 272 -89.06 50.15 79.14
C LEU A 272 -87.75 49.69 79.81
N ASN A 273 -87.11 50.61 80.56
CA ASN A 273 -85.94 50.47 81.47
C ASN A 273 -84.55 50.88 80.94
N GLN A 274 -84.22 52.19 81.09
CA GLN A 274 -83.38 52.79 82.17
C GLN A 274 -82.35 51.85 82.86
N GLN A 275 -81.12 52.16 83.32
CA GLN A 275 -80.10 53.24 83.32
C GLN A 275 -79.00 52.75 84.31
N GLU A 276 -77.80 53.39 84.34
CA GLU A 276 -76.78 53.35 85.44
C GLU A 276 -75.93 52.05 85.61
N LEU A 277 -74.66 52.01 86.07
CA LEU A 277 -73.79 52.95 86.81
C LEU A 277 -72.28 52.58 86.70
N LEU A 278 -71.44 53.62 86.84
CA LEU A 278 -70.03 53.82 87.24
C LEU A 278 -69.13 52.72 87.89
N ASN A 279 -67.81 52.93 87.62
CA ASN A 279 -66.60 52.85 88.49
C ASN A 279 -66.03 51.50 88.99
N GLN A 280 -64.70 51.30 88.77
CA GLN A 280 -63.67 51.20 89.83
C GLN A 280 -62.25 50.93 89.26
N GLU A 281 -61.32 51.83 89.60
CA GLU A 281 -59.91 51.52 89.96
C GLU A 281 -59.81 51.76 91.50
N PRO A 282 -58.77 51.34 92.29
CA PRO A 282 -57.35 51.25 91.90
C PRO A 282 -56.38 50.27 92.68
N GLN A 283 -55.12 50.20 92.20
CA GLN A 283 -53.83 50.15 92.93
C GLN A 283 -53.08 48.86 93.41
N HIS A 284 -51.77 48.90 93.07
CA HIS A 284 -50.54 48.45 93.75
C HIS A 284 -50.08 46.97 93.75
N HIS A 285 -48.93 46.72 93.10
CA HIS A 285 -47.70 46.20 93.74
C HIS A 285 -46.48 46.42 92.83
N ILE A 286 -45.57 47.30 93.27
CA ILE A 286 -44.32 47.66 92.60
C ILE A 286 -43.22 46.91 93.33
N ASP A 287 -42.84 45.73 92.84
CA ASP A 287 -41.55 45.08 93.18
C ASP A 287 -41.18 43.90 92.26
N THR A 288 -42.02 43.53 91.29
CA THR A 288 -41.72 42.49 90.29
C THR A 288 -41.18 43.05 88.96
N ASN A 289 -40.90 44.35 88.88
CA ASN A 289 -40.77 45.03 87.58
C ASN A 289 -39.50 44.63 86.81
N MET A 290 -38.38 44.37 87.48
CA MET A 290 -37.14 43.94 86.80
C MET A 290 -37.13 42.46 86.37
N GLN A 291 -37.81 41.58 87.10
CA GLN A 291 -37.94 40.17 86.71
C GLN A 291 -39.03 39.97 85.66
N LYS A 292 -40.12 40.75 85.72
CA LYS A 292 -41.14 40.78 84.66
C LYS A 292 -40.59 41.32 83.36
N VAL A 293 -39.81 42.40 83.35
CA VAL A 293 -39.20 42.90 82.11
C VAL A 293 -38.29 41.85 81.46
N LYS A 294 -37.46 41.13 82.24
CA LYS A 294 -36.66 40.02 81.67
C LYS A 294 -37.52 38.86 81.18
N TYR A 295 -38.59 38.53 81.91
CA TYR A 295 -39.53 37.49 81.51
C TYR A 295 -40.29 37.88 80.23
N ASP A 296 -40.68 39.14 80.12
CA ASP A 296 -41.35 39.72 78.95
C ASP A 296 -40.38 39.78 77.76
N ASP A 297 -39.11 40.12 77.97
CA ASP A 297 -38.06 40.08 76.94
C ASP A 297 -37.84 38.65 76.42
N TYR A 298 -37.75 37.65 77.31
CA TYR A 298 -37.65 36.25 76.90
C TYR A 298 -38.94 35.78 76.21
N THR A 299 -40.11 36.19 76.70
CA THR A 299 -41.41 35.82 76.10
C THR A 299 -41.59 36.46 74.73
N GLU A 300 -41.13 37.69 74.53
CA GLU A 300 -41.13 38.38 73.24
C GLU A 300 -40.11 37.75 72.28
N ALA A 301 -38.92 37.38 72.77
CA ALA A 301 -37.93 36.64 71.99
C ALA A 301 -38.47 35.26 71.57
N PHE A 302 -39.12 34.52 72.47
CA PHE A 302 -39.79 33.25 72.16
C PHE A 302 -40.96 33.43 71.20
N ARG A 303 -41.74 34.53 71.32
CA ARG A 303 -42.82 34.84 70.36
C ARG A 303 -42.26 35.10 68.97
N LYS A 304 -41.17 35.87 68.85
CA LYS A 304 -40.47 36.11 67.57
C LYS A 304 -39.90 34.82 67.00
N LEU A 305 -39.34 33.96 67.84
CA LEU A 305 -38.77 32.68 67.44
C LEU A 305 -39.86 31.70 66.99
N HIS A 306 -41.00 31.69 67.67
CA HIS A 306 -42.19 30.93 67.28
C HIS A 306 -42.81 31.47 65.98
N GLU A 307 -42.86 32.79 65.79
CA GLU A 307 -43.36 33.41 64.57
C GLU A 307 -42.45 33.11 63.37
N ALA A 308 -41.13 33.08 63.57
CA ALA A 308 -40.15 32.76 62.54
C ALA A 308 -40.04 31.27 62.21
N THR A 309 -40.18 30.38 63.20
CA THR A 309 -40.06 28.92 63.01
C THR A 309 -41.40 28.22 62.77
N GLY A 310 -42.51 28.83 63.18
CA GLY A 310 -43.87 28.28 63.07
C GLY A 310 -44.16 27.09 63.98
N VAL A 311 -43.32 26.86 65.00
CA VAL A 311 -43.36 25.66 65.87
C VAL A 311 -43.57 26.09 67.34
N THR A 312 -44.51 25.44 68.03
CA THR A 312 -44.87 25.71 69.43
C THR A 312 -43.96 25.03 70.46
N ASP A 313 -43.42 23.85 70.14
CA ASP A 313 -42.63 23.06 71.09
C ASP A 313 -41.15 23.47 71.06
N VAL A 314 -40.61 23.75 72.25
CA VAL A 314 -39.21 24.16 72.45
C VAL A 314 -38.25 23.07 71.98
N ASN A 315 -38.58 21.79 72.20
CA ASN A 315 -37.72 20.70 71.75
C ASN A 315 -37.70 20.57 70.22
N GLU A 316 -38.83 20.78 69.54
CA GLU A 316 -38.88 20.77 68.08
C GLU A 316 -38.13 21.97 67.47
N ILE A 317 -38.17 23.13 68.13
CA ILE A 317 -37.35 24.30 67.75
C ILE A 317 -35.86 23.95 67.86
N ILE A 318 -35.42 23.37 68.98
CA ILE A 318 -34.01 22.99 69.18
C ILE A 318 -33.59 21.97 68.12
N GLN A 319 -34.42 20.98 67.82
CA GLN A 319 -34.11 19.96 66.81
C GLN A 319 -34.04 20.54 65.39
N LYS A 320 -34.94 21.47 65.02
CA LYS A 320 -34.88 22.18 63.74
C LYS A 320 -33.66 23.08 63.63
N PHE A 321 -33.28 23.79 64.69
CA PHE A 321 -32.07 24.59 64.69
C PHE A 321 -30.81 23.72 64.60
N THR A 322 -30.80 22.58 65.28
CA THR A 322 -29.66 21.65 65.25
C THR A 322 -29.50 21.06 63.85
N THR A 323 -30.59 20.57 63.25
CA THR A 323 -30.56 20.04 61.88
C THR A 323 -30.26 21.14 60.85
N GLN A 324 -30.74 22.37 61.03
CA GLN A 324 -30.37 23.51 60.19
C GLN A 324 -28.90 23.87 60.32
N ASP A 325 -28.35 23.90 61.55
CA ASP A 325 -26.93 24.15 61.79
C ASP A 325 -26.04 23.05 61.17
N GLU A 326 -26.45 21.78 61.26
CA GLU A 326 -25.80 20.65 60.59
C GLU A 326 -25.84 20.78 59.06
N THR A 327 -27.01 21.12 58.49
CA THR A 327 -27.11 21.36 57.03
C THR A 327 -26.31 22.58 56.59
N ALA A 328 -26.25 23.64 57.40
CA ALA A 328 -25.44 24.83 57.13
C ALA A 328 -23.95 24.50 57.17
N LYS A 329 -23.50 23.72 58.16
CA LYS A 329 -22.13 23.19 58.23
C LYS A 329 -21.81 22.33 57.00
N SER A 330 -22.68 21.39 56.65
CA SER A 330 -22.49 20.53 55.47
C SER A 330 -22.41 21.33 54.16
N LEU A 331 -23.26 22.35 53.99
CA LEU A 331 -23.22 23.25 52.84
C LEU A 331 -21.94 24.10 52.82
N ASN A 332 -21.45 24.54 53.98
CA ASN A 332 -20.23 25.32 54.07
C ASN A 332 -18.98 24.46 53.80
N ASP A 333 -18.96 23.21 54.28
CA ASP A 333 -17.93 22.23 53.96
C ASP A 333 -17.92 21.92 52.46
N LEU A 334 -19.10 21.74 51.86
CA LEU A 334 -19.23 21.50 50.43
C LEU A 334 -18.77 22.73 49.61
N LYS A 335 -19.11 23.93 50.07
CA LYS A 335 -18.62 25.19 49.48
C LYS A 335 -17.10 25.28 49.56
N GLN A 336 -16.50 24.92 50.69
CA GLN A 336 -15.05 24.90 50.86
C GLN A 336 -14.41 23.87 49.90
N GLN A 337 -14.94 22.64 49.83
CA GLN A 337 -14.45 21.62 48.91
C GLN A 337 -14.53 22.05 47.44
N TYR A 338 -15.60 22.74 47.04
CA TYR A 338 -15.71 23.28 45.69
C TYR A 338 -14.74 24.43 45.46
N SER A 339 -14.50 25.29 46.46
CA SER A 339 -13.49 26.35 46.39
C SER A 339 -12.10 25.75 46.19
N ASP A 340 -11.72 24.77 47.01
CA ASP A 340 -10.43 24.09 46.94
C ASP A 340 -10.25 23.39 45.57
N ARG A 341 -11.32 22.77 45.06
CA ARG A 341 -11.29 22.11 43.74
C ARG A 341 -11.19 23.10 42.58
N ILE A 342 -11.79 24.29 42.70
CA ILE A 342 -11.63 25.37 41.73
C ILE A 342 -10.17 25.84 41.73
N ASP A 343 -9.58 26.04 42.90
CA ASP A 343 -8.18 26.47 43.03
C ASP A 343 -7.21 25.42 42.48
N GLU A 344 -7.44 24.13 42.72
CA GLU A 344 -6.69 23.04 42.11
C GLU A 344 -6.78 23.03 40.58
N LEU A 345 -7.99 23.23 40.03
CA LEU A 345 -8.21 23.27 38.59
C LEU A 345 -7.57 24.52 37.97
N GLN A 346 -7.62 25.67 38.64
CA GLN A 346 -6.94 26.88 38.21
C GLN A 346 -5.42 26.69 38.20
N LYS A 347 -4.86 26.03 39.23
CA LYS A 347 -3.43 25.70 39.27
C LYS A 347 -3.05 24.77 38.12
N LYS A 348 -3.82 23.70 37.86
CA LYS A 348 -3.59 22.82 36.70
C LYS A 348 -3.69 23.55 35.37
N ILE A 349 -4.60 24.52 35.25
CA ILE A 349 -4.69 25.35 34.03
C ILE A 349 -3.43 26.19 33.88
N GLU A 350 -2.91 26.78 34.96
CA GLU A 350 -1.69 27.58 34.92
C GLU A 350 -0.46 26.72 34.64
N ASP A 351 -0.30 25.58 35.31
CA ASP A 351 0.77 24.61 35.03
C ASP A 351 0.75 24.15 33.56
N ASN A 352 -0.44 23.87 33.01
CA ASN A 352 -0.58 23.50 31.60
C ASN A 352 -0.31 24.67 30.64
N LYS A 353 -0.63 25.91 31.02
CA LYS A 353 -0.25 27.09 30.22
C LYS A 353 1.25 27.32 30.27
N GLU A 354 1.88 27.14 31.42
CA GLU A 354 3.33 27.22 31.57
C GLU A 354 4.01 26.14 30.73
N LEU A 355 3.52 24.90 30.76
CA LEU A 355 4.00 23.80 29.91
C LEU A 355 3.72 24.07 28.42
N LEU A 356 2.57 24.65 28.07
CA LEU A 356 2.28 25.04 26.70
C LEU A 356 3.20 26.19 26.24
N ASN A 357 3.49 27.14 27.12
CA ASN A 357 4.42 28.22 26.85
C ASN A 357 5.84 27.66 26.75
N SER A 358 6.25 26.74 27.61
CA SER A 358 7.54 26.06 27.48
C SER A 358 7.63 25.35 26.15
N PHE A 359 6.62 24.59 25.70
CA PHE A 359 6.64 23.98 24.37
C PHE A 359 6.58 25.00 23.22
N LYS A 360 5.87 26.11 23.38
CA LYS A 360 5.80 27.17 22.35
C LYS A 360 7.11 27.95 22.22
N TYR A 361 7.83 28.14 23.32
CA TYR A 361 9.09 28.89 23.36
C TYR A 361 10.33 27.99 23.26
N GLU A 362 10.27 26.71 23.66
CA GLU A 362 11.21 25.63 23.27
C GLU A 362 11.04 25.27 21.79
N GLY A 363 9.84 25.42 21.23
CA GLY A 363 9.63 25.36 19.77
C GLY A 363 10.27 26.53 19.01
N GLY A 364 10.89 27.49 19.71
CA GLY A 364 11.71 28.55 19.15
C GLY A 364 13.17 28.15 18.92
N ASP A 365 13.64 27.05 19.53
CA ASP A 365 14.85 26.38 19.08
C ASP A 365 14.40 25.33 18.08
N THR A 366 14.50 25.68 16.79
CA THR A 366 14.32 24.69 15.74
C THR A 366 15.19 23.49 16.10
N MET A 367 14.57 22.36 16.46
CA MET A 367 15.21 21.04 16.46
C MET A 367 16.14 21.07 15.26
N THR A 368 17.46 21.08 15.51
CA THR A 368 18.40 21.45 14.45
C THR A 368 18.11 20.48 13.32
N ARG A 369 18.07 20.90 12.06
CA ARG A 369 17.69 20.02 10.94
C ARG A 369 18.40 18.65 11.00
N LYS A 370 19.63 18.62 11.52
CA LYS A 370 20.40 17.44 11.89
C LYS A 370 19.72 16.49 12.89
N GLN A 371 19.17 16.97 13.99
CA GLN A 371 18.42 16.16 14.97
C GLN A 371 17.11 15.63 14.37
N LEU A 372 16.48 16.39 13.46
CA LEU A 372 15.31 15.91 12.72
C LEU A 372 15.70 14.80 11.73
N ASP A 373 16.80 14.99 11.00
CA ASP A 373 17.38 14.00 10.09
C ASP A 373 17.81 12.72 10.85
N GLU A 374 18.40 12.85 12.05
CA GLU A 374 18.77 11.72 12.92
C GLU A 374 17.55 10.96 13.44
N ILE A 375 16.47 11.65 13.80
CA ILE A 375 15.22 10.99 14.21
C ILE A 375 14.60 10.29 12.99
N GLU A 376 14.59 10.91 11.83
CA GLU A 376 14.09 10.32 10.59
C GLU A 376 14.91 9.08 10.17
N GLU A 377 16.24 9.15 10.29
CA GLU A 377 17.13 8.02 10.06
C GLU A 377 16.87 6.88 11.06
N ASN A 378 16.76 7.19 12.36
CA ASN A 378 16.47 6.20 13.40
C ASN A 378 15.09 5.54 13.19
N VAL A 379 14.09 6.31 12.79
CA VAL A 379 12.76 5.80 12.44
C VAL A 379 12.85 4.87 11.22
N ASN A 380 13.57 5.26 10.17
CA ASN A 380 13.75 4.43 8.97
C ASN A 380 14.50 3.12 9.29
N ILE A 381 15.53 3.16 10.13
CA ILE A 381 16.25 1.96 10.60
C ILE A 381 15.32 1.05 11.40
N ALA A 382 14.50 1.61 12.30
CA ALA A 382 13.54 0.85 13.10
C ALA A 382 12.46 0.20 12.22
N VAL A 383 11.95 0.92 11.21
CA VAL A 383 10.98 0.40 10.23
C VAL A 383 11.60 -0.74 9.43
N ALA A 384 12.80 -0.57 8.87
CA ALA A 384 13.47 -1.62 8.12
C ALA A 384 13.77 -2.87 8.98
N LYS A 385 14.11 -2.68 10.26
CA LYS A 385 14.29 -3.79 11.21
C LYS A 385 12.97 -4.50 11.51
N CYS A 386 11.87 -3.75 11.65
CA CYS A 386 10.53 -4.29 11.84
C CYS A 386 10.11 -5.13 10.63
N GLU A 387 10.26 -4.62 9.41
CA GLU A 387 9.93 -5.34 8.17
C GLU A 387 10.74 -6.64 8.01
N ARG A 388 12.05 -6.59 8.26
CA ARG A 388 12.90 -7.80 8.24
C ARG A 388 12.45 -8.84 9.26
N THR A 389 12.02 -8.39 10.45
CA THR A 389 11.53 -9.28 11.50
C THR A 389 10.17 -9.87 11.13
N LYS A 390 9.28 -9.06 10.54
CA LYS A 390 7.98 -9.49 10.03
C LYS A 390 8.12 -10.58 8.95
N LEU A 391 9.01 -10.40 7.98
CA LEU A 391 9.27 -11.41 6.95
C LEU A 391 9.80 -12.73 7.53
N LYS A 392 10.69 -12.66 8.53
CA LYS A 392 11.17 -13.85 9.25
C LYS A 392 10.02 -14.53 9.98
N TYR A 393 9.17 -13.76 10.67
CA TYR A 393 8.00 -14.28 11.37
C TYR A 393 7.02 -14.94 10.40
N GLU A 394 6.69 -14.32 9.27
CA GLU A 394 5.82 -14.90 8.24
C GLU A 394 6.37 -16.22 7.69
N ARG A 395 7.69 -16.30 7.46
CA ARG A 395 8.33 -17.56 7.03
C ARG A 395 8.20 -18.65 8.10
N VAL A 396 8.55 -18.34 9.35
CA VAL A 396 8.45 -19.30 10.47
C VAL A 396 7.00 -19.71 10.70
N SER A 397 6.05 -18.79 10.58
CA SER A 397 4.61 -19.05 10.68
C SER A 397 4.13 -20.04 9.61
N LYS A 398 4.54 -19.86 8.34
CA LYS A 398 4.24 -20.82 7.27
C LYS A 398 4.81 -22.20 7.56
N ILE A 399 6.06 -22.27 8.04
CA ILE A 399 6.68 -23.55 8.44
C ILE A 399 5.87 -24.18 9.58
N LEU A 400 5.47 -23.40 10.57
CA LEU A 400 4.70 -23.88 11.71
C LEU A 400 3.34 -24.42 11.28
N VAL A 401 2.62 -23.75 10.37
CA VAL A 401 1.36 -24.25 9.78
C VAL A 401 1.57 -25.59 9.09
N ASN A 402 2.62 -25.74 8.28
CA ASN A 402 2.93 -27.00 7.62
C ASN A 402 3.29 -28.11 8.63
N VAL A 403 4.01 -27.77 9.69
CA VAL A 403 4.34 -28.71 10.77
C VAL A 403 3.07 -29.16 11.50
N LYS A 404 2.15 -28.24 11.82
CA LYS A 404 0.85 -28.56 12.43
C LYS A 404 0.04 -29.53 11.57
N ALA A 405 -0.16 -29.19 10.30
CA ALA A 405 -0.87 -30.06 9.36
C ALA A 405 -0.18 -31.44 9.20
N GLY A 406 1.16 -31.47 9.21
CA GLY A 406 1.93 -32.72 9.19
C GLY A 406 1.73 -33.57 10.45
N ILE A 407 1.67 -32.94 11.63
CA ILE A 407 1.41 -33.62 12.91
C ILE A 407 -0.01 -34.19 12.93
N GLU A 408 -1.01 -33.40 12.53
CA GLU A 408 -2.41 -33.82 12.42
C GLU A 408 -2.54 -35.02 11.48
N HIS A 409 -1.98 -34.93 10.28
CA HIS A 409 -2.03 -36.00 9.29
C HIS A 409 -1.32 -37.28 9.78
N LEU A 410 -0.17 -37.16 10.46
CA LEU A 410 0.51 -38.31 11.05
C LEU A 410 -0.29 -38.91 12.21
N TYR A 411 -0.93 -38.08 13.03
CA TYR A 411 -1.76 -38.53 14.13
C TYR A 411 -2.97 -39.32 13.63
N ASP A 412 -3.65 -38.82 12.60
CA ASP A 412 -4.79 -39.47 11.94
C ASP A 412 -4.38 -40.79 11.28
N LYS A 413 -3.26 -40.80 10.56
CA LYS A 413 -2.76 -42.01 9.90
C LYS A 413 -2.38 -43.10 10.91
N LEU A 414 -1.99 -42.72 12.12
CA LEU A 414 -1.68 -43.62 13.23
C LEU A 414 -2.86 -43.83 14.19
N TYR A 415 -4.08 -43.48 13.79
CA TYR A 415 -5.29 -43.66 14.60
C TYR A 415 -5.55 -45.13 14.95
N PHE A 416 -5.21 -46.06 14.05
CA PHE A 416 -5.43 -47.49 14.24
C PHE A 416 -4.60 -48.11 15.38
N GLN A 417 -3.45 -47.51 15.73
CA GLN A 417 -2.58 -48.01 16.79
C GLN A 417 -2.94 -47.34 18.12
N LYS A 418 -3.66 -48.06 18.99
CA LYS A 418 -4.03 -47.57 20.32
C LYS A 418 -2.87 -47.76 21.30
N LEU A 419 -2.55 -46.72 22.07
CA LEU A 419 -1.58 -46.78 23.16
C LEU A 419 -2.29 -47.24 24.43
N ASN A 420 -1.77 -48.27 25.09
CA ASN A 420 -2.36 -48.76 26.33
C ASN A 420 -2.23 -47.71 27.43
N GLY A 421 -3.37 -47.23 27.95
CA GLY A 421 -3.43 -46.26 29.06
C GLY A 421 -3.34 -44.78 28.69
N LYS A 422 -3.25 -44.40 27.41
CA LYS A 422 -3.31 -43.00 26.96
C LYS A 422 -4.53 -42.75 26.07
N GLY A 423 -5.36 -41.77 26.43
CA GLY A 423 -6.54 -41.38 25.67
C GLY A 423 -6.18 -40.75 24.31
N SER A 424 -7.12 -40.81 23.37
CA SER A 424 -6.99 -40.09 22.09
C SER A 424 -7.03 -38.58 22.36
N ILE A 425 -5.94 -37.90 22.07
CA ILE A 425 -5.82 -36.45 22.14
C ILE A 425 -6.47 -35.84 20.89
N VAL A 426 -7.19 -34.73 21.06
CA VAL A 426 -7.62 -33.86 19.94
C VAL A 426 -6.46 -32.92 19.65
N VAL A 427 -5.92 -32.96 18.43
CA VAL A 427 -4.77 -32.13 18.05
C VAL A 427 -5.20 -30.66 18.01
N THR A 428 -4.70 -29.88 18.97
CA THR A 428 -4.90 -28.44 19.10
C THR A 428 -3.55 -27.77 19.34
N ASP A 429 -3.46 -26.45 19.16
CA ASP A 429 -2.20 -25.70 19.29
C ASP A 429 -1.46 -25.91 20.63
N GLU A 430 -2.20 -26.16 21.72
CA GLU A 430 -1.64 -26.44 23.04
C GLU A 430 -1.19 -27.89 23.21
N THR A 431 -1.78 -28.82 22.45
CA THR A 431 -1.57 -30.27 22.57
C THR A 431 -0.68 -30.86 21.46
N LEU A 432 -0.18 -30.05 20.52
CA LEU A 432 0.70 -30.48 19.42
C LEU A 432 1.93 -31.27 19.89
N VAL A 433 2.55 -30.84 20.99
CA VAL A 433 3.73 -31.50 21.55
C VAL A 433 3.38 -32.86 22.14
N GLU A 434 2.22 -32.97 22.79
CA GLU A 434 1.72 -34.22 23.34
C GLU A 434 1.30 -35.19 22.23
N ALA A 435 0.65 -34.68 21.18
CA ALA A 435 0.31 -35.44 19.97
C ALA A 435 1.56 -35.99 19.28
N LEU A 436 2.61 -35.17 19.13
CA LEU A 436 3.93 -35.61 18.64
C LEU A 436 4.53 -36.72 19.50
N SER A 437 4.48 -36.59 20.82
CA SER A 437 4.98 -37.62 21.75
C SER A 437 4.25 -38.95 21.57
N GLN A 438 2.92 -38.92 21.44
CA GLN A 438 2.13 -40.12 21.15
C GLN A 438 2.42 -40.72 19.78
N ILE A 439 2.59 -39.89 18.73
CA ILE A 439 3.00 -40.35 17.39
C ILE A 439 4.32 -41.12 17.48
N VAL A 440 5.32 -40.60 18.20
CA VAL A 440 6.62 -41.26 18.37
C VAL A 440 6.47 -42.61 19.08
N GLU A 441 5.65 -42.70 20.13
CA GLU A 441 5.38 -43.96 20.83
C GLU A 441 4.67 -44.99 19.93
N LYS A 442 3.63 -44.57 19.19
CA LYS A 442 2.93 -45.42 18.22
C LYS A 442 3.87 -45.94 17.13
N MET A 443 4.71 -45.06 16.57
CA MET A 443 5.71 -45.42 15.56
C MET A 443 6.75 -46.39 16.10
N LYS A 444 7.20 -46.24 17.36
CA LYS A 444 8.13 -47.21 17.99
C LYS A 444 7.51 -48.60 18.10
N ILE A 445 6.23 -48.69 18.43
CA ILE A 445 5.52 -49.98 18.51
C ILE A 445 5.40 -50.63 17.12
N ILE A 446 5.09 -49.85 16.08
CA ILE A 446 5.01 -50.34 14.69
C ILE A 446 6.39 -50.72 14.14
N TYR A 447 7.44 -50.00 14.53
CA TYR A 447 8.79 -50.24 14.04
C TYR A 447 9.36 -51.60 14.49
N GLN A 448 9.05 -52.07 15.70
CA GLN A 448 9.53 -53.36 16.21
C GLN A 448 9.14 -54.58 15.34
N PRO A 449 7.85 -54.81 14.99
CA PRO A 449 7.46 -55.90 14.11
C PRO A 449 7.95 -55.71 12.67
N VAL A 450 8.03 -54.48 12.17
CA VAL A 450 8.59 -54.20 10.84
C VAL A 450 10.07 -54.56 10.78
N LYS A 451 10.86 -54.19 11.79
CA LYS A 451 12.30 -54.52 11.89
C LYS A 451 12.55 -56.02 11.96
N ASN A 452 11.64 -56.77 12.60
CA ASN A 452 11.73 -58.22 12.75
C ASN A 452 11.17 -58.99 11.54
N SER A 453 10.68 -58.30 10.51
CA SER A 453 10.18 -58.92 9.28
C SER A 453 11.34 -59.36 8.38
N PRO A 454 11.26 -60.55 7.75
CA PRO A 454 12.30 -61.04 6.83
C PRO A 454 12.48 -60.17 5.58
N ASN A 455 11.55 -59.26 5.27
CA ASN A 455 11.64 -58.32 4.15
C ASN A 455 12.23 -56.95 4.55
N TYR A 456 12.69 -56.77 5.79
CA TYR A 456 13.27 -55.52 6.24
C TYR A 456 14.73 -55.35 5.78
N ASN A 457 14.97 -54.46 4.82
CA ASN A 457 16.31 -54.07 4.40
C ASN A 457 16.66 -52.65 4.90
N PRO A 458 17.68 -52.46 5.76
CA PRO A 458 18.09 -51.15 6.24
C PRO A 458 18.55 -50.17 5.14
N GLU A 459 18.99 -50.67 3.99
CA GLU A 459 19.52 -49.86 2.89
C GLU A 459 18.42 -49.16 2.06
N ASP A 460 17.18 -49.68 2.07
CA ASP A 460 16.07 -49.13 1.28
C ASP A 460 15.67 -47.72 1.74
N PHE A 461 15.99 -47.35 3.00
CA PHE A 461 15.65 -46.06 3.58
C PHE A 461 16.71 -44.97 3.35
N LYS A 462 17.91 -45.31 2.82
CA LYS A 462 19.00 -44.33 2.63
C LYS A 462 18.74 -43.31 1.53
N GLN A 463 17.94 -43.66 0.51
CA GLN A 463 17.56 -42.72 -0.56
C GLN A 463 16.60 -41.63 -0.09
N SER A 464 15.75 -41.93 0.91
CA SER A 464 14.78 -40.97 1.47
C SER A 464 15.44 -39.95 2.41
N ALA A 465 16.46 -40.36 3.17
CA ALA A 465 17.17 -39.51 4.13
C ALA A 465 17.91 -38.33 3.45
N GLN A 466 18.50 -38.53 2.26
CA GLN A 466 19.13 -37.45 1.49
C GLN A 466 18.10 -36.44 0.94
N GLY A 467 16.90 -36.91 0.55
CA GLY A 467 15.81 -36.03 0.10
C GLY A 467 15.24 -35.16 1.23
N ALA A 468 15.04 -35.73 2.42
CA ALA A 468 14.55 -35.01 3.60
C ALA A 468 15.57 -33.98 4.14
N ALA A 469 16.87 -34.30 4.13
CA ALA A 469 17.92 -33.37 4.53
C ALA A 469 18.03 -32.16 3.58
N ASN A 470 17.82 -32.36 2.27
CA ASN A 470 17.78 -31.28 1.29
C ASN A 470 16.58 -30.35 1.48
N TYR A 471 15.39 -30.87 1.82
CA TYR A 471 14.20 -30.03 2.06
C TYR A 471 14.32 -29.16 3.33
N ILE A 472 14.94 -29.69 4.39
CA ILE A 472 15.14 -28.95 5.64
C ILE A 472 16.24 -27.89 5.49
N SER A 473 17.33 -28.20 4.77
CA SER A 473 18.45 -27.27 4.57
C SER A 473 18.15 -26.13 3.59
N LEU A 474 17.34 -26.38 2.54
CA LEU A 474 16.97 -25.34 1.57
C LEU A 474 16.10 -24.22 2.17
N ASN A 475 15.32 -24.54 3.21
CA ASN A 475 14.39 -23.59 3.83
C ASN A 475 14.98 -22.81 5.02
N LEU A 476 16.11 -23.27 5.59
CA LEU A 476 16.72 -22.68 6.80
C LEU A 476 18.01 -21.90 6.54
N LEU A 477 18.75 -22.15 5.45
CA LEU A 477 19.95 -21.36 5.13
C LEU A 477 19.61 -20.14 4.26
N GLY A 478 19.88 -18.97 4.84
CA GLY A 478 19.72 -17.67 4.21
C GLY A 478 20.57 -17.51 2.95
N TRP A 479 19.92 -16.95 1.92
CA TRP A 479 20.56 -16.33 0.79
C TRP A 479 21.32 -15.08 1.28
N ASN A 480 22.63 -15.19 1.43
CA ASN A 480 23.54 -14.05 1.57
C ASN A 480 23.93 -13.58 0.16
N PRO A 481 23.67 -12.32 -0.24
CA PRO A 481 24.30 -11.78 -1.43
C PRO A 481 25.74 -11.41 -1.05
N LYS A 482 26.71 -12.19 -1.52
CA LYS A 482 28.09 -11.71 -1.63
C LYS A 482 28.42 -11.51 -3.10
N GLU A 483 28.80 -10.27 -3.40
CA GLU A 483 29.48 -9.87 -4.61
C GLU A 483 30.78 -10.68 -4.80
N GLY A 484 31.06 -11.10 -6.03
CA GLY A 484 32.39 -11.54 -6.46
C GLY A 484 32.42 -12.82 -7.29
N GLY A 485 32.69 -12.67 -8.60
CA GLY A 485 33.37 -13.69 -9.41
C GLY A 485 32.49 -14.51 -10.34
N LEU A 486 32.58 -14.22 -11.63
CA LEU A 486 32.18 -15.12 -12.71
C LEU A 486 32.85 -16.50 -12.53
N GLN A 487 32.11 -17.59 -12.68
CA GLN A 487 32.42 -18.65 -13.67
C GLN A 487 31.43 -19.83 -13.65
N LYS A 488 31.09 -20.27 -14.88
CA LYS A 488 30.57 -21.58 -15.32
C LYS A 488 29.04 -21.78 -15.33
N ASN A 489 28.52 -21.65 -16.55
CA ASN A 489 27.26 -22.23 -17.04
C ASN A 489 27.21 -23.74 -16.74
N CYS A 490 26.21 -24.18 -15.98
CA CYS A 490 25.71 -25.55 -16.01
C CYS A 490 24.20 -25.51 -16.20
N ARG A 491 23.75 -26.07 -17.32
CA ARG A 491 22.34 -26.25 -17.70
C ARG A 491 21.83 -27.48 -16.95
N ILE A 492 20.82 -27.32 -16.09
CA ILE A 492 20.16 -28.44 -15.40
C ILE A 492 18.76 -28.58 -15.98
N ASN A 493 18.48 -29.73 -16.60
CA ASN A 493 17.15 -30.15 -17.04
C ASN A 493 16.31 -30.51 -15.82
N PHE A 494 15.08 -30.01 -15.75
CA PHE A 494 14.06 -30.52 -14.83
C PHE A 494 13.36 -31.72 -15.48
N PRO A 495 13.16 -32.85 -14.77
CA PRO A 495 12.29 -33.92 -15.22
C PRO A 495 10.83 -33.59 -14.91
N ASP A 496 10.01 -33.70 -15.95
CA ASP A 496 8.55 -33.78 -15.90
C ASP A 496 8.07 -34.92 -14.99
N LYS A 497 6.99 -34.65 -14.25
CA LYS A 497 5.89 -35.58 -13.89
C LYS A 497 4.89 -34.81 -13.02
N ASN A 498 3.74 -34.45 -13.59
CA ASN A 498 2.50 -35.25 -13.66
C ASN A 498 1.60 -34.90 -12.47
N ASP A 499 0.71 -33.94 -12.68
CA ASP A 499 -0.60 -33.92 -12.03
C ASP A 499 -1.64 -34.07 -13.14
N GLU A 500 -2.37 -35.18 -13.08
CA GLU A 500 -3.57 -35.45 -13.86
C GLU A 500 -4.77 -34.65 -13.32
N ASP A 501 -5.78 -34.57 -14.18
CA ASP A 501 -7.18 -34.19 -13.96
C ASP A 501 -7.56 -32.71 -13.94
N VAL A 502 -7.80 -32.17 -15.14
CA VAL A 502 -9.07 -31.47 -15.40
C VAL A 502 -9.59 -31.83 -16.80
N SER A 503 -10.67 -32.60 -16.82
CA SER A 503 -11.81 -32.58 -17.75
C SER A 503 -11.54 -32.19 -19.21
N ASN A 504 -11.64 -33.20 -20.08
CA ASN A 504 -11.75 -33.10 -21.52
C ASN A 504 -13.16 -32.60 -21.91
N ASP A 505 -13.29 -31.37 -22.39
CA ASP A 505 -14.43 -30.92 -23.19
C ASP A 505 -13.87 -30.28 -24.47
N GLU A 506 -13.84 -31.09 -25.53
CA GLU A 506 -13.62 -30.64 -26.90
C GLU A 506 -14.84 -29.80 -27.35
N MET A 507 -14.62 -28.52 -27.64
CA MET A 507 -15.52 -27.71 -28.46
C MET A 507 -14.70 -27.11 -29.59
N ASP A 508 -14.92 -27.67 -30.78
CA ASP A 508 -14.59 -27.10 -32.09
C ASP A 508 -15.12 -25.65 -32.18
N ASP A 509 -14.25 -24.67 -32.39
CA ASP A 509 -14.65 -23.31 -32.80
C ASP A 509 -13.54 -22.62 -33.62
N ASP A 510 -13.12 -23.27 -34.71
CA ASP A 510 -12.17 -22.69 -35.70
C ASP A 510 -12.84 -21.72 -36.71
N ASN A 511 -14.13 -21.40 -36.57
CA ASN A 511 -14.85 -20.56 -37.54
C ASN A 511 -14.97 -19.06 -37.19
N ASP A 512 -14.72 -18.66 -35.94
CA ASP A 512 -14.92 -17.27 -35.50
C ASP A 512 -13.71 -16.34 -35.68
N LEU A 513 -12.51 -16.91 -35.84
CA LEU A 513 -11.27 -16.12 -36.04
C LEU A 513 -11.21 -15.45 -37.43
N ASP A 514 -11.87 -16.05 -38.43
CA ASP A 514 -11.82 -15.59 -39.82
C ASP A 514 -12.79 -14.42 -40.10
N GLN A 515 -13.90 -14.33 -39.36
CA GLN A 515 -14.78 -13.15 -39.43
C GLN A 515 -14.18 -11.93 -38.72
N ALA A 516 -13.48 -12.14 -37.61
CA ALA A 516 -12.84 -11.06 -36.86
C ALA A 516 -11.70 -10.41 -37.67
N THR A 517 -10.89 -11.23 -38.35
CA THR A 517 -9.81 -10.74 -39.22
C THR A 517 -10.33 -10.04 -40.48
N GLN A 518 -11.43 -10.52 -41.08
CA GLN A 518 -12.06 -9.82 -42.22
C GLN A 518 -12.66 -8.46 -41.83
N LYS A 519 -13.35 -8.36 -40.69
CA LYS A 519 -13.89 -7.07 -40.18
C LYS A 519 -12.77 -6.09 -39.83
N LEU A 520 -11.65 -6.57 -39.29
CA LEU A 520 -10.49 -5.73 -38.99
C LEU A 520 -9.85 -5.19 -40.28
N LYS A 521 -9.72 -6.04 -41.32
CA LYS A 521 -9.19 -5.65 -42.63
C LYS A 521 -10.06 -4.59 -43.32
N GLN A 522 -11.38 -4.74 -43.29
CA GLN A 522 -12.32 -3.74 -43.82
C GLN A 522 -12.22 -2.39 -43.08
N LYS A 523 -12.01 -2.42 -41.75
CA LYS A 523 -11.83 -1.20 -40.94
C LYS A 523 -10.53 -0.47 -41.30
N TYR A 524 -9.43 -1.20 -41.49
CA TYR A 524 -8.15 -0.61 -41.91
C TYR A 524 -8.20 -0.05 -43.34
N GLU A 525 -8.90 -0.73 -44.28
CA GLU A 525 -9.08 -0.22 -45.63
C GLU A 525 -9.97 1.05 -45.68
N ALA A 526 -11.01 1.12 -44.85
CA ALA A 526 -11.84 2.32 -44.72
C ALA A 526 -11.05 3.50 -44.14
N GLN A 527 -10.22 3.25 -43.12
CA GLN A 527 -9.36 4.28 -42.50
C GLN A 527 -8.28 4.78 -43.47
N ALA A 528 -7.65 3.88 -44.23
CA ALA A 528 -6.67 4.25 -45.26
C ALA A 528 -7.29 5.07 -46.41
N LYS A 529 -8.54 4.80 -46.80
CA LYS A 529 -9.27 5.61 -47.79
C LYS A 529 -9.60 7.00 -47.24
N HIS A 530 -10.01 7.09 -45.97
CA HIS A 530 -10.27 8.38 -45.31
C HIS A 530 -9.00 9.25 -45.23
N ASP A 531 -7.87 8.67 -44.84
CA ASP A 531 -6.60 9.40 -44.74
C ASP A 531 -6.06 9.85 -46.09
N ARG A 532 -6.25 9.04 -47.15
CA ARG A 532 -5.94 9.46 -48.53
C ARG A 532 -6.83 10.60 -49.00
N ALA A 533 -8.13 10.59 -48.67
CA ALA A 533 -9.04 11.68 -49.00
C ALA A 533 -8.67 12.99 -48.28
N MET A 534 -8.25 12.92 -47.02
CA MET A 534 -7.81 14.07 -46.24
C MET A 534 -6.48 14.64 -46.77
N ARG A 535 -5.52 13.80 -47.16
CA ARG A 535 -4.28 14.24 -47.83
C ARG A 535 -4.54 14.94 -49.17
N ASN A 536 -5.46 14.41 -49.97
CA ASN A 536 -5.81 15.01 -51.27
C ASN A 536 -6.55 16.36 -51.11
N LYS A 537 -7.38 16.53 -50.07
CA LYS A 537 -7.99 17.83 -49.72
C LYS A 537 -6.94 18.86 -49.28
N SER A 538 -5.98 18.44 -48.44
CA SER A 538 -4.88 19.30 -47.98
C SER A 538 -4.00 19.78 -49.16
N GLN A 539 -3.69 18.90 -50.12
CA GLN A 539 -2.92 19.26 -51.32
C GLN A 539 -3.69 20.16 -52.31
N LYS A 540 -5.02 20.07 -52.37
CA LYS A 540 -5.83 21.00 -53.17
C LYS A 540 -5.83 22.40 -52.56
N ASN A 541 -5.99 22.52 -51.24
CA ASN A 541 -5.97 23.82 -50.55
C ASN A 541 -4.61 24.52 -50.66
N SER A 542 -3.50 23.78 -50.63
CA SER A 542 -2.15 24.35 -50.82
C SER A 542 -1.88 24.84 -52.25
N LYS A 543 -2.59 24.31 -53.25
CA LYS A 543 -2.48 24.76 -54.64
C LYS A 543 -3.34 25.99 -54.94
N THR A 544 -4.48 26.14 -54.27
CA THR A 544 -5.34 27.32 -54.44
C THR A 544 -4.75 28.58 -53.79
N GLN A 545 -3.99 28.45 -52.70
CA GLN A 545 -3.28 29.56 -52.05
C GLN A 545 -2.05 30.07 -52.81
N LYS A 546 -1.58 29.36 -53.85
CA LYS A 546 -0.44 29.79 -54.69
C LYS A 546 -0.87 30.46 -56.00
N LYS A 547 -2.17 30.72 -56.19
CA LYS A 547 -2.72 31.35 -57.41
C LYS A 547 -3.49 32.64 -57.16
N PHE A 548 -3.30 33.27 -55.99
CA PHE A 548 -3.70 34.65 -55.73
C PHE A 548 -2.48 35.48 -55.39
#